data_AF-A0AAV8YUZ6-F1
#
_entry.id   AF-A0AAV8YUZ6-F1
#
_cell.length_a   1.000
_cell.length_b   1.000
_cell.length_c   1.000
_cell.angle_alpha   90.00
_cell.angle_beta   90.00
_cell.angle_gamma   90.00
#
_symmetry.space_group_name_H-M   'P 1'
#
loop_
_entity.id
_entity.type
_entity.pdbx_description
1 polymer ?
#
loop_
_entity_poly.entity_id
_entity_poly.type
_entity_poly.pdbx_seq_one_letter_code
_entity_poly.pdbx_strand_id
1 'polypeptide(L)'
;MMVNLLYLEGPDKKSHYCWIKNISRLVGSQLTKHDGAIHICDGCLVFFREESGLQKHISQGDCQKICTILPEPGNNFLQFKDFHLSFKMPFTIYSDFETILNPIHGCTSNPTEKYTINTHIHKAHSFAYFIKCSYNDSLSIFRSYRGKDCTNVYMKWLIEDVRRIYKDHFSNYKSMKPLTVEEQKET
;
A
#
# COMPACT_ATOMS: atom_id res chain seq x y z
N MET A 1 15.61 -17.37 19.71
CA MET A 1 14.72 -18.54 19.59
C MET A 1 13.35 -18.02 19.19
N MET A 2 12.82 -18.45 18.04
CA MET A 2 11.50 -18.02 17.59
C MET A 2 10.44 -18.99 18.13
N VAL A 3 9.31 -18.47 18.60
CA VAL A 3 8.22 -19.26 19.18
C VAL A 3 6.96 -19.05 18.35
N ASN A 4 6.47 -20.12 17.72
CA ASN A 4 5.23 -20.09 16.94
C ASN A 4 4.03 -20.38 17.85
N LEU A 5 3.07 -19.47 17.94
CA LEU A 5 1.85 -19.62 18.76
C LEU A 5 0.61 -19.57 17.87
N LEU A 6 -0.34 -20.46 18.13
CA LEU A 6 -1.67 -20.45 17.56
C LEU A 6 -2.64 -19.80 18.55
N TYR A 7 -3.31 -18.72 18.15
CA TYR A 7 -4.36 -18.10 18.94
C TYR A 7 -5.71 -18.75 18.64
N LEU A 8 -6.40 -19.21 19.68
CA LEU A 8 -7.72 -19.81 19.59
C LEU A 8 -8.71 -18.98 20.41
N GLU A 9 -9.76 -18.48 19.78
CA GLU A 9 -10.84 -17.74 20.43
C GLU A 9 -12.07 -18.63 20.61
N GLY A 10 -12.53 -18.76 21.86
CA GLY A 10 -13.73 -19.50 22.22
C GLY A 10 -14.98 -18.61 22.28
N PRO A 11 -16.18 -19.21 22.30
CA PRO A 11 -17.46 -18.49 22.25
C PRO A 11 -17.69 -17.54 23.45
N ASP A 12 -17.04 -17.79 24.59
CA ASP A 12 -17.20 -17.00 25.82
C ASP A 12 -16.16 -15.88 25.99
N LYS A 13 -15.57 -15.37 24.90
CA LYS A 13 -14.42 -14.43 24.94
C LYS A 13 -13.20 -14.97 25.73
N LYS A 14 -13.14 -16.30 25.93
CA LYS A 14 -11.96 -16.97 26.48
C LYS A 14 -11.04 -17.34 25.33
N SER A 15 -9.79 -16.90 25.40
CA SER A 15 -8.79 -17.20 24.39
C SER A 15 -7.61 -17.95 24.96
N HIS A 16 -7.05 -18.86 24.17
CA HIS A 16 -5.89 -19.66 24.53
C HIS A 16 -4.81 -19.55 23.45
N TYR A 17 -3.55 -19.57 23.88
CA TYR A 17 -2.41 -19.75 22.99
C TYR A 17 -1.95 -21.20 23.04
N CYS A 18 -1.79 -21.82 21.87
CA CYS A 18 -1.23 -23.15 21.73
C CYS A 18 0.14 -23.07 21.07
N TRP A 19 1.13 -23.77 21.62
CA TRP A 19 2.46 -23.80 21.04
C TRP A 19 2.51 -24.69 19.79
N ILE A 20 2.90 -24.10 18.66
CA ILE A 20 3.15 -24.82 17.41
C ILE A 20 4.60 -25.30 17.42
N LYS A 21 4.79 -26.59 17.68
CA LYS A 21 6.12 -27.22 17.66
C LYS A 21 6.68 -27.39 16.26
N ASN A 22 5.82 -27.52 15.25
CA ASN A 22 6.21 -27.72 13.87
C ASN A 22 5.12 -27.12 12.94
N ILE A 23 5.45 -26.00 12.30
CA ILE A 23 4.53 -25.28 11.42
C ILE A 23 4.26 -26.06 10.13
N SER A 24 5.30 -26.70 9.55
CA SER A 24 5.16 -27.52 8.34
C SER A 24 4.11 -28.62 8.49
N ARG A 25 4.04 -29.27 9.66
CA ARG A 25 3.03 -30.30 9.94
C ARG A 25 1.63 -29.71 10.11
N LEU A 26 1.52 -28.50 10.68
CA LEU A 26 0.24 -27.86 10.93
C LEU A 26 -0.46 -27.44 9.62
N VAL A 27 0.29 -26.87 8.66
CA VAL A 27 -0.28 -26.30 7.43
C VAL A 27 0.02 -27.10 6.17
N GLY A 28 0.80 -28.19 6.26
CA GLY A 28 1.29 -28.91 5.07
C GLY A 28 0.21 -29.42 4.14
N SER A 29 -0.86 -30.00 4.70
CA SER A 29 -2.01 -30.47 3.91
C SER A 29 -2.81 -29.36 3.23
N GLN A 30 -2.70 -28.11 3.71
CA GLN A 30 -3.33 -26.95 3.11
C GLN A 30 -2.50 -26.39 1.94
N LEU A 31 -1.17 -26.54 2.01
CA LEU A 31 -0.24 -25.98 1.03
C LEU A 31 0.04 -26.92 -0.15
N THR A 32 -0.01 -28.24 0.07
CA THR A 32 0.31 -29.23 -0.95
C THR A 32 -0.51 -30.50 -0.80
N LYS A 33 -0.78 -31.17 -1.93
CA LYS A 33 -1.40 -32.51 -1.98
C LYS A 33 -0.38 -33.65 -1.95
N HIS A 34 0.91 -33.32 -1.90
CA HIS A 34 2.01 -34.27 -1.88
C HIS A 34 2.28 -34.75 -0.45
N ASP A 35 2.45 -36.05 -0.25
CA ASP A 35 2.64 -36.69 1.07
C ASP A 35 4.07 -36.57 1.65
N GLY A 36 4.87 -35.65 1.13
CA GLY A 36 6.25 -35.41 1.56
C GLY A 36 6.38 -34.30 2.59
N ALA A 37 7.50 -34.30 3.32
CA ALA A 37 7.85 -33.21 4.20
C ALA A 37 7.98 -31.89 3.42
N ILE A 38 7.54 -30.80 4.04
CA ILE A 38 7.76 -29.44 3.54
C ILE A 38 8.54 -28.65 4.57
N HIS A 39 9.29 -27.66 4.10
CA HIS A 39 10.19 -26.84 4.90
C HIS A 39 9.77 -25.39 4.74
N ILE A 40 9.25 -24.78 5.81
CA ILE A 40 8.70 -23.42 5.76
C ILE A 40 9.71 -22.45 6.34
N CYS A 41 9.94 -21.34 5.65
CA CYS A 41 10.69 -20.24 6.22
C CYS A 41 9.85 -19.50 7.26
N ASP A 42 10.32 -19.50 8.49
CA ASP A 42 9.69 -18.83 9.63
C ASP A 42 9.53 -17.30 9.48
N GLY A 43 10.31 -16.65 8.61
CA GLY A 43 10.29 -15.20 8.45
C GLY A 43 9.39 -14.66 7.33
N CYS A 44 9.22 -15.42 6.24
CA CYS A 44 8.43 -15.01 5.07
C CYS A 44 7.31 -16.01 4.73
N LEU A 45 7.22 -17.13 5.45
CA LEU A 45 6.24 -18.21 5.28
C LEU A 45 6.25 -18.92 3.91
N VAL A 46 7.29 -18.70 3.09
CA VAL A 46 7.52 -19.45 1.85
C VAL A 46 7.90 -20.90 2.19
N PHE A 47 7.31 -21.87 1.48
CA PHE A 47 7.60 -23.29 1.67
C PHE A 47 8.48 -23.86 0.56
N PHE A 48 9.32 -24.82 0.94
CA PHE A 48 10.26 -25.53 0.09
C PHE A 48 10.03 -27.04 0.23
N ARG A 49 10.30 -27.79 -0.84
CA ARG A 49 10.21 -29.25 -0.82
C ARG A 49 11.44 -29.92 -0.25
N GLU A 50 12.57 -29.22 -0.27
CA GLU A 50 13.84 -29.70 0.25
C GLU A 50 14.37 -28.70 1.28
N GLU A 51 14.95 -29.22 2.36
CA GLU A 51 15.67 -28.42 3.35
C GLU A 51 16.79 -27.60 2.70
N SER A 52 17.45 -28.15 1.67
CA SER A 52 18.50 -27.46 0.89
C SER A 52 18.02 -26.13 0.30
N GLY A 53 16.75 -26.08 -0.15
CA GLY A 53 16.12 -24.90 -0.71
C GLY A 53 15.85 -23.83 0.34
N LEU A 54 15.37 -24.25 1.52
CA LEU A 54 15.18 -23.35 2.66
C LEU A 54 16.53 -22.75 3.11
N GLN A 55 17.59 -23.55 3.20
CA GLN A 55 18.91 -23.07 3.60
C GLN A 55 19.51 -22.08 2.59
N LYS A 56 19.32 -22.31 1.28
CA LYS A 56 19.70 -21.35 0.25
C LYS A 56 18.92 -20.05 0.38
N HIS A 57 17.60 -20.12 0.55
CA HIS A 57 16.74 -18.95 0.74
C HIS A 57 17.17 -18.09 1.94
N ILE A 58 17.53 -18.73 3.07
CA ILE A 58 18.01 -18.03 4.26
C ILE A 58 19.41 -17.44 4.04
N SER A 59 20.33 -18.19 3.41
CA SER A 59 21.72 -17.77 3.26
C SER A 59 21.94 -16.73 2.16
N GLN A 60 21.11 -16.71 1.13
CA GLN A 60 21.20 -15.76 0.01
C GLN A 60 20.54 -14.41 0.30
N GLY A 61 19.88 -14.25 1.45
CA GLY A 61 19.23 -12.99 1.83
C GLY A 61 17.92 -12.71 1.07
N ASP A 62 17.41 -13.67 0.30
CA ASP A 62 16.08 -13.60 -0.35
C ASP A 62 14.93 -13.54 0.66
N CYS A 63 15.22 -13.86 1.92
CA CYS A 63 14.29 -13.75 3.02
C CYS A 63 14.24 -12.32 3.57
N GLN A 64 13.27 -11.51 3.09
CA GLN A 64 12.83 -10.32 3.83
C GLN A 64 12.02 -10.77 5.05
N LYS A 65 12.71 -11.30 6.08
CA LYS A 65 12.07 -11.65 7.34
C LYS A 65 11.28 -10.43 7.81
N ILE A 66 9.98 -10.61 8.04
CA ILE A 66 9.19 -9.58 8.71
C ILE A 66 9.72 -9.53 10.14
N CYS A 67 10.68 -8.64 10.37
CA CYS A 67 11.21 -8.38 11.70
C CYS A 67 10.23 -7.42 12.38
N THR A 68 9.37 -7.95 13.23
CA THR A 68 8.58 -7.11 14.13
C THR A 68 9.54 -6.53 15.16
N ILE A 69 10.03 -5.32 14.92
CA ILE A 69 10.81 -4.57 15.90
C ILE A 69 9.83 -4.14 17.00
N LEU A 70 9.93 -4.78 18.15
CA LEU A 70 9.18 -4.35 19.32
C LEU A 70 9.77 -3.01 19.81
N PRO A 71 8.93 -2.07 20.25
CA PRO A 71 9.42 -0.83 20.84
C PRO A 71 10.21 -1.13 22.11
N GLU A 72 11.25 -0.33 22.34
CA GLU A 72 12.02 -0.39 23.58
C GLU A 72 11.12 -0.15 24.81
N PRO A 73 11.36 -0.81 25.94
CA PRO A 73 10.66 -0.52 27.20
C PRO A 73 10.74 0.98 27.53
N GLY A 74 9.59 1.65 27.65
CA GLY A 74 9.51 3.10 27.88
C GLY A 74 9.31 3.94 26.61
N ASN A 75 9.53 3.38 25.42
CA ASN A 75 9.15 3.96 24.12
C ASN A 75 8.05 3.11 23.43
N ASN A 76 7.23 2.45 24.24
CA ASN A 76 6.15 1.57 23.83
C ASN A 76 4.79 2.27 23.73
N PHE A 77 4.77 3.59 23.82
CA PHE A 77 3.57 4.41 23.68
C PHE A 77 3.51 5.01 22.28
N LEU A 78 2.46 4.65 21.54
CA LEU A 78 2.16 5.27 20.26
C LEU A 78 1.49 6.63 20.52
N GLN A 79 2.15 7.71 20.14
CA GLN A 79 1.58 9.05 20.19
C GLN A 79 1.45 9.61 18.78
N PHE A 80 0.29 10.20 18.48
CA PHE A 80 0.13 10.97 17.25
C PHE A 80 0.89 12.28 17.40
N LYS A 81 2.00 12.45 16.67
CA LYS A 81 2.83 13.66 16.74
C LYS A 81 2.39 14.71 15.74
N ASP A 82 1.93 14.26 14.57
CA ASP A 82 1.63 15.12 13.44
C ASP A 82 0.14 15.46 13.36
N PHE A 83 -0.38 16.15 14.39
CA PHE A 83 -1.78 16.63 14.43
C PHE A 83 -2.20 17.39 13.17
N HIS A 84 -1.27 18.09 12.53
CA HIS A 84 -1.54 18.78 11.27
C HIS A 84 -1.91 17.84 10.11
N LEU A 85 -1.54 16.56 10.18
CA LEU A 85 -1.90 15.53 9.19
C LEU A 85 -3.27 14.90 9.46
N SER A 86 -3.89 15.13 10.62
CA SER A 86 -5.27 14.67 10.88
C SER A 86 -6.33 15.57 10.25
N PHE A 87 -5.96 16.79 9.82
CA PHE A 87 -6.91 17.70 9.19
C PHE A 87 -7.38 17.14 7.85
N LYS A 88 -8.70 16.99 7.72
CA LYS A 88 -9.34 16.61 6.46
C LYS A 88 -9.07 17.68 5.42
N MET A 89 -8.40 17.29 4.33
CA MET A 89 -8.09 18.23 3.25
C MET A 89 -9.37 18.77 2.62
N PRO A 90 -9.48 20.10 2.40
CA PRO A 90 -10.66 20.75 1.82
C PRO A 90 -11.00 20.25 0.41
N PHE A 91 -9.97 19.96 -0.40
CA PHE A 91 -10.11 19.36 -1.72
C PHE A 91 -9.11 18.21 -1.86
N THR A 92 -9.58 17.04 -2.29
CA THR A 92 -8.76 15.86 -2.55
C THR A 92 -8.93 15.44 -4.00
N ILE A 93 -7.83 15.16 -4.69
CA ILE A 93 -7.83 14.75 -6.09
C ILE A 93 -7.59 13.24 -6.16
N TYR A 94 -8.54 12.51 -6.71
CA TYR A 94 -8.40 11.10 -7.07
C TYR A 94 -8.25 11.03 -8.58
N SER A 95 -7.22 10.37 -9.08
CA SER A 95 -6.98 10.27 -10.52
C SER A 95 -6.48 8.90 -10.89
N ASP A 96 -6.95 8.38 -12.02
CA ASP A 96 -6.49 7.13 -12.58
C ASP A 96 -6.35 7.22 -14.11
N PHE A 97 -5.46 6.40 -14.67
CA PHE A 97 -5.15 6.34 -16.09
C PHE A 97 -5.28 4.93 -16.63
N GLU A 98 -5.85 4.84 -17.82
CA GLU A 98 -5.85 3.63 -18.62
C GLU A 98 -4.79 3.73 -19.72
N THR A 99 -4.04 2.65 -19.90
CA THR A 99 -2.90 2.60 -20.83
C THR A 99 -3.14 1.63 -21.96
N ILE A 100 -2.64 1.97 -23.15
CA ILE A 100 -2.50 1.03 -24.27
C ILE A 100 -1.07 0.49 -24.25
N LEU A 101 -0.95 -0.81 -24.50
CA LEU A 101 0.32 -1.49 -24.66
C LEU A 101 0.78 -1.36 -26.12
N ASN A 102 1.88 -0.65 -26.34
CA ASN A 102 2.53 -0.62 -27.64
C ASN A 102 3.68 -1.63 -27.66
N PRO A 103 3.77 -2.49 -28.68
CA PRO A 103 4.87 -3.45 -28.79
C PRO A 103 6.20 -2.72 -28.99
N ILE A 104 7.24 -3.23 -28.35
CA ILE A 104 8.62 -2.78 -28.58
C ILE A 104 9.23 -3.71 -29.63
N HIS A 105 9.70 -3.14 -30.74
CA HIS A 105 10.40 -3.90 -31.79
C HIS A 105 11.89 -4.02 -31.47
N GLY A 106 12.49 -5.19 -31.74
CA GLY A 106 13.93 -5.42 -31.56
C GLY A 106 14.35 -5.97 -30.19
N CYS A 107 13.41 -6.48 -29.39
CA CYS A 107 13.72 -7.10 -28.11
C CYS A 107 14.37 -8.48 -28.29
N THR A 108 15.69 -8.54 -28.31
CA THR A 108 16.45 -9.80 -28.28
C THR A 108 16.94 -10.11 -26.87
N SER A 109 16.69 -11.33 -26.39
CA SER A 109 17.31 -11.84 -25.16
C SER A 109 18.80 -12.05 -25.38
N ASN A 110 19.65 -11.27 -24.71
CA ASN A 110 21.04 -11.68 -24.50
C ASN A 110 21.05 -12.76 -23.40
N PRO A 111 21.46 -14.01 -23.69
CA PRO A 111 21.49 -15.09 -22.70
C PRO A 111 22.37 -14.79 -21.48
N THR A 112 23.29 -13.84 -21.62
CA THR A 112 24.32 -13.49 -20.63
C THR A 112 23.95 -12.31 -19.73
N GLU A 113 22.93 -11.50 -20.06
CA GLU A 113 22.77 -10.18 -19.43
C GLU A 113 21.40 -9.94 -18.77
N LYS A 114 20.31 -10.54 -19.27
CA LYS A 114 18.95 -10.28 -18.71
C LYS A 114 18.01 -11.49 -18.86
N TYR A 115 17.41 -11.90 -17.73
CA TYR A 115 16.33 -12.90 -17.70
C TYR A 115 14.93 -12.31 -17.99
N THR A 116 14.78 -10.97 -17.96
CA THR A 116 13.52 -10.27 -18.20
C THR A 116 13.61 -9.43 -19.47
N ILE A 117 12.65 -9.60 -20.39
CA ILE A 117 12.56 -8.88 -21.66
C ILE A 117 11.31 -8.00 -21.62
N ASN A 118 11.48 -6.69 -21.74
CA ASN A 118 10.34 -5.78 -21.87
C ASN A 118 9.76 -5.90 -23.28
N THR A 119 8.54 -6.41 -23.41
CA THR A 119 7.88 -6.63 -24.71
C THR A 119 6.98 -5.47 -25.13
N HIS A 120 6.49 -4.68 -24.18
CA HIS A 120 5.54 -3.60 -24.42
C HIS A 120 5.87 -2.35 -23.61
N ILE A 121 5.54 -1.19 -24.15
CA ILE A 121 5.56 0.09 -23.44
C ILE A 121 4.12 0.55 -23.18
N HIS A 122 3.84 0.94 -21.94
CA HIS A 122 2.56 1.49 -21.53
C HIS A 122 2.45 2.95 -21.98
N LYS A 123 1.46 3.27 -22.80
CA LYS A 123 1.15 4.64 -23.22
C LYS A 123 -0.23 5.02 -22.70
N ALA A 124 -0.30 6.05 -21.86
CA ALA A 124 -1.58 6.59 -21.36
C ALA A 124 -2.50 6.98 -22.52
N HIS A 125 -3.76 6.56 -22.45
CA HIS A 125 -4.75 6.76 -23.51
C HIS A 125 -6.08 7.30 -23.00
N SER A 126 -6.44 7.01 -21.76
CA SER A 126 -7.57 7.65 -21.09
C SER A 126 -7.24 7.96 -19.65
N PHE A 127 -7.97 8.90 -19.07
CA PHE A 127 -7.92 9.20 -17.65
C PHE A 127 -9.31 9.52 -17.14
N ALA A 128 -9.48 9.35 -15.83
CA ALA A 128 -10.56 9.97 -15.08
C ALA A 128 -9.96 10.57 -13.81
N TYR A 129 -10.39 11.77 -13.45
CA TYR A 129 -10.10 12.32 -12.14
C TYR A 129 -11.35 12.92 -11.51
N PHE A 130 -11.37 12.83 -10.18
CA PHE A 130 -12.42 13.34 -9.32
C PHE A 130 -11.79 14.21 -8.24
N ILE A 131 -12.09 15.50 -8.28
CA ILE A 131 -11.76 16.43 -7.22
C ILE A 131 -12.93 16.44 -6.24
N LYS A 132 -12.74 15.87 -5.06
CA LYS A 132 -13.73 15.83 -3.98
C LYS A 132 -13.54 17.03 -3.07
N CYS A 133 -14.59 17.83 -2.91
CA CYS A 133 -14.64 18.82 -1.84
C CYS A 133 -15.14 18.16 -0.54
N SER A 134 -14.49 18.44 0.59
CA SER A 134 -14.76 17.75 1.86
C SER A 134 -15.94 18.33 2.65
N TYR A 135 -16.38 19.54 2.30
CA TYR A 135 -17.40 20.32 3.01
C TYR A 135 -18.59 20.75 2.13
N ASN A 136 -18.49 20.69 0.80
CA ASN A 136 -19.61 20.95 -0.11
C ASN A 136 -19.48 20.12 -1.39
N ASP A 137 -20.29 19.07 -1.51
CA ASP A 137 -20.27 18.15 -2.64
C ASP A 137 -20.53 18.82 -3.99
N SER A 138 -21.28 19.92 -4.03
CA SER A 138 -21.59 20.67 -5.26
C SER A 138 -20.34 21.32 -5.89
N LEU A 139 -19.26 21.48 -5.11
CA LEU A 139 -17.97 21.97 -5.60
C LEU A 139 -17.07 20.85 -6.11
N SER A 140 -17.51 19.59 -6.02
CA SER A 140 -16.75 18.45 -6.52
C SER A 140 -16.80 18.41 -8.05
N ILE A 141 -15.68 18.04 -8.66
CA ILE A 141 -15.51 18.08 -10.12
C ILE A 141 -15.10 16.69 -10.58
N PHE A 142 -15.85 16.13 -11.53
CA PHE A 142 -15.46 14.92 -12.23
C PHE A 142 -15.10 15.26 -13.68
N ARG A 143 -13.95 14.79 -14.14
CA ARG A 143 -13.56 14.87 -15.55
C ARG A 143 -13.04 13.53 -16.03
N SER A 144 -13.34 13.20 -17.27
CA SER A 144 -12.76 12.05 -17.96
C SER A 144 -12.45 12.41 -19.41
N TYR A 145 -11.45 11.73 -19.96
CA TYR A 145 -11.03 11.93 -21.34
C TYR A 145 -10.44 10.65 -21.91
N ARG A 146 -10.62 10.45 -23.22
CA ARG A 146 -10.05 9.33 -23.96
C ARG A 146 -9.53 9.85 -25.31
N GLY A 147 -8.23 9.69 -25.55
CA GLY A 147 -7.61 10.12 -26.78
C GLY A 147 -6.09 10.06 -26.74
N LYS A 148 -5.45 10.22 -27.90
CA LYS A 148 -3.98 10.12 -28.05
C LYS A 148 -3.22 11.17 -27.24
N ASP A 149 -3.81 12.34 -27.03
CA ASP A 149 -3.23 13.46 -26.27
C ASP A 149 -3.56 13.40 -24.76
N CYS A 150 -3.87 12.21 -24.24
CA CYS A 150 -4.32 11.95 -22.87
C CYS A 150 -3.56 12.76 -21.80
N THR A 151 -2.23 12.63 -21.77
CA THR A 151 -1.37 13.30 -20.77
C THR A 151 -1.42 14.82 -20.86
N ASN A 152 -1.45 15.38 -22.09
CA ASN A 152 -1.49 16.83 -22.29
C ASN A 152 -2.84 17.41 -21.84
N VAL A 153 -3.94 16.74 -22.20
CA VAL A 153 -5.29 17.15 -21.80
C VAL A 153 -5.47 17.05 -20.29
N TYR A 154 -4.94 15.98 -19.67
CA TYR A 154 -4.96 15.80 -18.22
C TYR A 154 -4.31 16.97 -17.49
N MET A 155 -3.06 17.27 -17.85
CA MET A 155 -2.30 18.34 -17.18
C MET A 155 -2.96 19.69 -17.36
N LYS A 156 -3.45 19.99 -18.57
CA LYS A 156 -4.17 21.24 -18.85
C LYS A 156 -5.40 21.39 -17.96
N TRP A 157 -6.28 20.39 -17.97
CA TRP A 157 -7.55 20.45 -17.23
C TRP A 157 -7.34 20.47 -15.72
N LEU A 158 -6.41 19.66 -15.21
CA LEU A 158 -6.10 19.61 -13.79
C LEU A 158 -5.57 20.97 -13.29
N ILE A 159 -4.66 21.58 -14.04
CA ILE A 159 -4.10 22.90 -13.69
C ILE A 159 -5.19 23.98 -13.73
N GLU A 160 -6.07 23.96 -14.73
CA GLU A 160 -7.20 24.89 -14.82
C GLU A 160 -8.15 24.77 -13.61
N ASP A 161 -8.52 23.54 -13.25
CA ASP A 161 -9.40 23.27 -12.10
C ASP A 161 -8.74 23.67 -10.77
N VAL A 162 -7.47 23.31 -10.55
CA VAL A 162 -6.74 23.67 -9.32
C VAL A 162 -6.57 25.18 -9.20
N ARG A 163 -6.27 25.88 -10.31
CA ARG A 163 -6.17 27.36 -10.30
C ARG A 163 -7.52 28.01 -9.99
N ARG A 164 -8.62 27.48 -10.51
CA ARG A 164 -9.97 27.96 -10.19
C ARG A 164 -10.26 27.77 -8.70
N ILE A 165 -10.04 26.57 -8.17
CA ILE A 165 -10.22 26.26 -6.75
C ILE A 165 -9.37 27.18 -5.87
N TYR A 166 -8.11 27.42 -6.25
CA TYR A 166 -7.22 28.31 -5.52
C TYR A 166 -7.77 29.74 -5.46
N LYS A 167 -8.19 30.30 -6.60
CA LYS A 167 -8.75 31.66 -6.67
C LYS A 167 -10.08 31.81 -5.93
N ASP A 168 -10.93 30.78 -5.97
CA ASP A 168 -12.27 30.89 -5.40
C ASP A 168 -12.29 30.62 -3.89
N HIS A 169 -11.39 29.73 -3.41
CA HIS A 169 -11.44 29.22 -2.03
C HIS A 169 -10.20 29.50 -1.19
N PHE A 170 -9.02 29.74 -1.79
CA PHE A 170 -7.76 29.84 -1.05
C PHE A 170 -7.05 31.19 -1.15
N SER A 171 -7.32 32.00 -2.18
CA SER A 171 -6.63 33.29 -2.35
C SER A 171 -7.07 34.35 -1.34
N ASN A 172 -8.26 34.19 -0.75
CA ASN A 172 -8.77 35.09 0.28
C ASN A 172 -8.40 34.56 1.66
N TYR A 173 -7.22 34.95 2.15
CA TYR A 173 -6.79 34.63 3.51
C TYR A 173 -7.78 35.22 4.52
N LYS A 174 -8.48 34.36 5.27
CA LYS A 174 -9.29 34.76 6.41
C LYS A 174 -8.47 34.51 7.67
N SER A 175 -8.34 35.53 8.51
CA SER A 175 -7.74 35.37 9.83
C SER A 175 -8.53 34.31 10.59
N MET A 176 -7.80 33.42 11.27
CA MET A 176 -8.40 32.45 12.17
C MET A 176 -9.16 33.21 13.26
N LYS A 177 -10.39 32.77 13.54
CA LYS A 177 -11.14 33.31 14.68
C LYS A 177 -10.46 32.85 15.98
N PRO A 178 -10.45 33.65 17.05
CA PRO A 178 -9.98 33.19 18.35
C PRO A 178 -10.81 31.98 18.80
N LEU A 179 -10.15 31.02 19.44
CA LEU A 179 -10.78 29.85 20.06
C LEU A 179 -11.81 30.30 21.11
N THR A 180 -12.92 29.56 21.23
CA THR A 180 -13.86 29.77 22.32
C THR A 180 -13.27 29.27 23.66
N VAL A 181 -13.87 29.69 24.77
CA VAL A 181 -13.47 29.26 26.11
C VAL A 181 -13.65 27.74 26.30
N GLU A 182 -14.56 27.10 25.55
CA GLU A 182 -14.73 25.64 25.55
C GLU A 182 -13.62 24.96 24.75
N GLU A 183 -13.32 25.45 23.55
CA GLU A 183 -12.26 24.88 22.69
C GLU A 183 -10.88 25.00 23.34
N GLN A 184 -10.63 26.06 24.11
CA GLN A 184 -9.40 26.24 24.89
C GLN A 184 -9.22 25.20 26.01
N LYS A 185 -10.30 24.58 26.50
CA LYS A 185 -10.22 23.54 27.54
C LYS A 185 -9.92 22.15 26.98
N GLU A 186 -10.09 21.97 25.67
CA GLU A 186 -9.88 20.70 24.97
C GLU A 186 -8.47 20.57 24.35
N THR A 187 -7.74 21.68 24.24
CA THR A 187 -6.29 21.74 23.93
C THR A 187 -5.43 21.56 25.16
#